data_AF-A0A059FYH2-F1
#
_entry.id   AF-A0A059FYH2-F1
#
_cell.length_a   1.000
_cell.length_b   1.000
_cell.length_c   1.000
_cell.angle_alpha   90.00
_cell.angle_beta   90.00
_cell.angle_gamma   90.00
#
_symmetry.space_group_name_H-M   'P 1'
#
loop_
_entity.id
_entity.type
_entity.pdbx_description
1 polymer ?
#
loop_
_entity_poly.entity_id
_entity_poly.type
_entity_poly.pdbx_seq_one_letter_code
_entity_poly.pdbx_strand_id
1 'polypeptide(L)'
;MSEAQFHTFLTGGLALLIALMTVVAWNLWRMRQEATAGAASALEGVAHELRVNLQRMISELSQVAHHPGIGPDVILPVRSPQLDGVNRSLINTNRNGIAVLGNTYQEIEARKLGLRAVLAQGRAPETELDDAMDAAINGIAALYIWEVHKGALPAEIGRVRSWSVRDWMKEKNFRAEAFPGLHLRDEVVERLRLYGLELTPRPLTHTAWEYYSMQYDRHADEQGPLGRRRVKKEKPEGKGGFFGFGRKKDEEAEAGEEAQLTDADDYAQYEEDNRFPDEAEAYAPEVAPADPEPEEVYDTEAGADEDFDETADEALDEEDGPHDETDPPRTN
;
A
#
# COMPACT_ATOMS: atom_id res chain seq x y z
N MET A 1 -51.27 47.37 34.53
CA MET A 1 -49.84 47.02 34.36
C MET A 1 -49.09 48.32 34.12
N SER A 2 -48.01 48.59 34.84
CA SER A 2 -47.20 49.79 34.56
C SER A 2 -46.35 49.57 33.32
N GLU A 3 -46.02 50.64 32.60
CA GLU A 3 -45.17 50.62 31.40
C GLU A 3 -43.82 49.91 31.66
N ALA A 4 -43.26 50.12 32.86
CA ALA A 4 -42.04 49.46 33.33
C ALA A 4 -42.19 47.93 33.45
N GLN A 5 -43.35 47.42 33.86
CA GLN A 5 -43.63 45.97 33.93
C GLN A 5 -43.78 45.34 32.55
N PHE A 6 -44.31 46.09 31.58
CA PHE A 6 -44.43 45.64 30.20
C PHE A 6 -43.06 45.55 29.52
N HIS A 7 -42.20 46.55 29.72
CA HIS A 7 -40.83 46.54 29.21
C HIS A 7 -39.96 45.45 29.82
N THR A 8 -40.07 45.14 31.11
CA THR A 8 -39.33 44.03 31.73
C THR A 8 -39.84 42.67 31.29
N PHE A 9 -41.15 42.52 31.04
CA PHE A 9 -41.70 41.30 30.44
C PHE A 9 -41.18 41.10 28.99
N LEU A 10 -41.15 42.16 28.18
CA LEU A 10 -40.62 42.11 26.81
C LEU A 10 -39.12 41.81 26.77
N THR A 11 -38.31 42.52 27.56
CA THR A 11 -36.85 42.33 27.57
C THR A 11 -36.47 41.00 28.21
N GLY A 12 -37.14 40.59 29.30
CA GLY A 12 -36.96 39.29 29.92
C GLY A 12 -37.40 38.13 29.02
N GLY A 13 -38.55 38.26 28.35
CA GLY A 13 -39.04 37.28 27.38
C GLY A 13 -38.13 37.17 26.15
N LEU A 14 -37.66 38.30 25.60
CA LEU A 14 -36.69 38.32 24.51
C LEU A 14 -35.35 37.69 24.94
N ALA A 15 -34.85 38.02 26.13
CA ALA A 15 -33.62 37.42 26.65
C ALA A 15 -33.75 35.91 26.83
N LEU A 16 -34.90 35.41 27.31
CA LEU A 16 -35.19 33.98 27.41
C LEU A 16 -35.27 33.31 26.02
N LEU A 17 -35.89 33.97 25.03
CA LEU A 17 -35.91 33.47 23.65
C LEU A 17 -34.51 33.38 23.05
N ILE A 18 -33.68 34.41 23.26
CA ILE A 18 -32.28 34.41 22.80
C ILE A 18 -31.49 33.30 23.51
N ALA A 19 -31.67 33.13 24.82
CA ALA A 19 -31.01 32.06 25.58
C ALA A 19 -31.44 30.69 25.08
N LEU A 20 -32.74 30.47 24.85
CA LEU A 20 -33.28 29.23 24.29
C LEU A 20 -32.70 28.94 22.91
N MET A 21 -32.69 29.92 22.01
CA MET A 21 -32.12 29.77 20.66
C MET A 21 -30.62 29.45 20.72
N THR A 22 -29.87 30.09 21.63
CA THR A 22 -28.45 29.80 21.83
C THR A 22 -28.23 28.37 22.32
N VAL A 23 -29.04 27.89 23.26
CA VAL A 23 -28.96 26.50 23.78
C VAL A 23 -29.31 25.48 22.70
N VAL A 24 -30.34 25.75 21.89
CA VAL A 24 -30.72 24.88 20.77
C VAL A 24 -29.60 24.85 19.73
N ALA A 25 -29.05 26.00 19.35
CA ALA A 25 -27.93 26.10 18.41
C ALA A 25 -26.70 25.34 18.92
N TRP A 26 -26.37 25.48 20.21
CA TRP A 26 -25.28 24.74 20.85
C TRP A 26 -25.50 23.23 20.81
N ASN A 27 -26.71 22.75 21.13
CA ASN A 27 -27.03 21.33 21.09
C ASN A 27 -26.96 20.77 19.66
N LEU A 28 -27.47 21.49 18.67
CA LEU A 28 -27.38 21.07 17.26
C LEU A 28 -25.92 21.02 16.79
N TRP A 29 -25.12 22.01 17.17
CA TRP A 29 -23.69 22.02 16.87
C TRP A 29 -22.98 20.81 17.53
N ARG A 30 -23.25 20.55 18.80
CA ARG A 30 -22.67 19.41 19.52
C ARG A 30 -23.07 18.07 18.92
N MET A 31 -24.35 17.86 18.62
CA MET A 31 -24.82 16.64 17.95
C MET A 31 -24.14 16.44 16.61
N ARG A 32 -23.93 17.51 15.84
CA ARG A 32 -23.21 17.45 14.57
C ARG A 32 -21.75 17.04 14.79
N GLN A 33 -21.07 17.61 15.78
CA GLN A 33 -19.68 17.27 16.12
C GLN A 33 -19.53 15.80 16.53
N GLU A 34 -20.43 15.31 17.40
CA GLU A 34 -20.45 13.91 17.83
C GLU A 34 -20.73 12.97 16.65
N ALA A 35 -21.64 13.34 15.75
CA ALA A 35 -21.92 12.56 14.54
C ALA A 35 -20.70 12.51 13.59
N THR A 36 -19.99 13.63 13.39
CA THR A 36 -18.78 13.65 12.55
C THR A 36 -17.64 12.86 13.17
N ALA A 37 -17.45 12.94 14.48
CA ALA A 37 -16.43 12.17 15.19
C ALA A 37 -16.75 10.67 15.17
N GLY A 38 -18.01 10.30 15.38
CA GLY A 38 -18.47 8.91 15.27
C GLY A 38 -18.27 8.34 13.86
N ALA A 39 -18.56 9.14 12.83
CA ALA A 39 -18.29 8.75 11.45
C ALA A 39 -16.79 8.54 11.18
N ALA A 40 -15.93 9.46 11.62
CA ALA A 40 -14.48 9.32 11.44
C ALA A 40 -13.95 8.05 12.13
N SER A 41 -14.38 7.79 13.37
CA SER A 41 -13.98 6.59 14.12
C SER A 41 -14.46 5.30 13.44
N ALA A 42 -15.68 5.27 12.88
CA ALA A 42 -16.18 4.11 12.15
C ALA A 42 -15.35 3.83 10.88
N LEU A 43 -14.99 4.87 10.13
CA LEU A 43 -14.17 4.74 8.91
C LEU A 43 -12.72 4.30 9.23
N GLU A 44 -12.17 4.76 10.34
CA GLU A 44 -10.88 4.28 10.86
C GLU A 44 -10.98 2.82 11.32
N GLY A 45 -12.10 2.43 11.93
CA GLY A 45 -12.40 1.05 12.30
C GLY A 45 -12.37 0.09 11.11
N VAL A 46 -12.92 0.51 9.96
CA VAL A 46 -12.84 -0.26 8.70
C VAL A 46 -11.40 -0.45 8.24
N ALA A 47 -10.58 0.61 8.28
CA ALA A 47 -9.18 0.53 7.91
C ALA A 47 -8.39 -0.42 8.83
N HIS A 48 -8.60 -0.27 10.14
CA HIS A 48 -7.97 -1.11 11.15
C HIS A 48 -8.33 -2.58 10.96
N GLU A 49 -9.61 -2.88 10.74
CA GLU A 49 -10.10 -4.24 10.49
C GLU A 49 -9.44 -4.86 9.26
N LEU A 50 -9.44 -4.16 8.12
CA LEU A 50 -8.84 -4.66 6.88
C LEU A 50 -7.34 -4.91 7.07
N ARG A 51 -6.64 -4.01 7.75
CA ARG A 51 -5.22 -4.17 8.06
C ARG A 51 -4.95 -5.43 8.87
N VAL A 52 -5.72 -5.70 9.93
CA VAL A 52 -5.57 -6.92 10.75
C VAL A 52 -5.85 -8.17 9.92
N ASN A 53 -6.88 -8.14 9.08
CA ASN A 53 -7.21 -9.25 8.19
C ASN A 53 -6.10 -9.51 7.16
N LEU A 54 -5.48 -8.46 6.60
CA LEU A 54 -4.36 -8.58 5.67
C LEU A 54 -3.10 -9.11 6.36
N GLN A 55 -2.74 -8.59 7.53
CA GLN A 55 -1.60 -9.09 8.30
C GLN A 55 -1.76 -10.58 8.63
N ARG A 56 -2.98 -10.99 9.00
CA ARG A 56 -3.30 -12.40 9.22
C ARG A 56 -3.17 -13.21 7.94
N MET A 57 -3.77 -12.75 6.83
CA MET A 57 -3.68 -13.43 5.54
C MET A 57 -2.23 -13.61 5.11
N ILE A 58 -1.39 -12.58 5.21
CA ILE A 58 0.04 -12.66 4.88
C ILE A 58 0.73 -13.72 5.74
N SER A 59 0.44 -13.79 7.04
CA SER A 59 0.98 -14.83 7.92
C SER A 59 0.51 -16.23 7.55
N GLU A 60 -0.77 -16.40 7.19
CA GLU A 60 -1.33 -17.70 6.75
C GLU A 60 -0.67 -18.16 5.44
N LEU A 61 -0.57 -17.28 4.45
CA LEU A 61 0.06 -17.54 3.16
C LEU A 61 1.56 -17.82 3.31
N SER A 62 2.26 -17.09 4.18
CA SER A 62 3.66 -17.33 4.50
C SER A 62 3.88 -18.73 5.10
N GLN A 63 2.97 -19.19 5.97
CA GLN A 63 3.04 -20.55 6.50
C GLN A 63 2.92 -21.60 5.39
N VAL A 64 1.92 -21.45 4.50
CA VAL A 64 1.73 -22.35 3.35
C VAL A 64 2.96 -22.37 2.43
N ALA A 65 3.58 -21.21 2.19
CA ALA A 65 4.74 -21.09 1.33
C ALA A 65 5.99 -21.78 1.89
N HIS A 66 6.19 -21.76 3.22
CA HIS A 66 7.40 -22.31 3.85
C HIS A 66 7.28 -23.77 4.28
N HIS A 67 6.05 -24.30 4.43
CA HIS A 67 5.82 -25.64 4.97
C HIS A 67 5.01 -26.50 3.99
N PRO A 68 5.70 -27.33 3.18
CA PRO A 68 5.05 -28.30 2.32
C PRO A 68 4.17 -29.24 3.15
N GLY A 69 2.92 -29.45 2.72
CA GLY A 69 1.98 -30.35 3.41
C GLY A 69 1.17 -29.71 4.53
N ILE A 70 1.18 -28.38 4.68
CA ILE A 70 0.25 -27.69 5.57
C ILE A 70 -1.22 -27.99 5.20
N GLY A 71 -2.03 -28.28 6.22
CA GLY A 71 -3.44 -28.57 6.06
C GLY A 71 -4.32 -27.32 5.82
N PRO A 72 -5.57 -27.52 5.39
CA PRO A 72 -6.51 -26.43 5.08
C PRO A 72 -6.90 -25.57 6.28
N ASP A 73 -6.69 -26.04 7.52
CA ASP A 73 -7.13 -25.36 8.74
C ASP A 73 -6.31 -24.12 9.10
N VAL A 74 -5.13 -23.95 8.48
CA VAL A 74 -4.33 -22.73 8.59
C VAL A 74 -5.05 -21.53 7.95
N ILE A 75 -5.85 -21.77 6.90
CA ILE A 75 -6.55 -20.71 6.19
C ILE A 75 -7.88 -20.39 6.88
N LEU A 76 -7.94 -19.21 7.49
CA LEU A 76 -9.11 -18.76 8.25
C LEU A 76 -10.04 -17.87 7.40
N PRO A 77 -11.36 -17.99 7.60
CA PRO A 77 -12.33 -17.16 6.89
C PRO A 77 -12.18 -15.69 7.27
N VAL A 78 -12.45 -14.81 6.31
CA VAL A 78 -12.43 -13.35 6.52
C VAL A 78 -13.82 -12.87 6.87
N ARG A 79 -13.91 -11.89 7.76
CA ARG A 79 -15.16 -11.23 8.16
C ARG A 79 -14.94 -9.72 8.13
N SER A 80 -16.00 -8.98 7.82
CA SER A 80 -15.97 -7.53 7.67
C SER A 80 -17.08 -6.78 8.45
N PRO A 81 -17.25 -7.02 9.77
CA PRO A 81 -18.34 -6.43 10.54
C PRO A 81 -18.33 -4.89 10.57
N GLN A 82 -17.17 -4.23 10.57
CA GLN A 82 -17.07 -2.77 10.55
C GLN A 82 -17.51 -2.21 9.21
N LEU A 83 -17.05 -2.82 8.11
CA LEU A 83 -17.46 -2.42 6.76
C LEU A 83 -18.97 -2.60 6.57
N ASP A 84 -19.52 -3.72 7.04
CA ASP A 84 -20.97 -3.98 7.02
C ASP A 84 -21.74 -2.94 7.83
N GLY A 85 -21.21 -2.55 9.00
CA GLY A 85 -21.76 -1.48 9.82
C GLY A 85 -21.78 -0.14 9.09
N VAL A 86 -20.66 0.24 8.46
CA VAL A 86 -20.56 1.48 7.67
C VAL A 86 -21.50 1.45 6.47
N ASN A 87 -21.60 0.32 5.76
CA ASN A 87 -22.50 0.16 4.62
C ASN A 87 -23.97 0.31 4.99
N ARG A 88 -24.38 -0.20 6.16
CA ARG A 88 -25.75 -0.06 6.68
C ARG A 88 -26.03 1.34 7.24
N SER A 89 -24.99 2.08 7.61
CA SER A 89 -25.11 3.42 8.17
C SER A 89 -25.25 4.51 7.10
N LEU A 90 -25.90 5.63 7.45
CA LEU A 90 -26.00 6.83 6.62
C LEU A 90 -24.77 7.74 6.75
N ILE A 91 -23.58 7.18 6.95
CA ILE A 91 -22.34 7.97 6.98
C ILE A 91 -22.07 8.53 5.57
N ASN A 92 -21.87 9.85 5.49
CA ASN A 92 -21.46 10.50 4.26
C ASN A 92 -19.94 10.30 4.09
N THR A 93 -19.56 9.40 3.20
CA THR A 93 -18.17 9.07 2.88
C THR A 93 -18.05 8.75 1.40
N ASN A 94 -16.82 8.59 0.90
CA ASN A 94 -16.58 8.18 -0.47
C ASN A 94 -17.11 6.75 -0.72
N ARG A 95 -18.26 6.67 -1.39
CA ARG A 95 -18.94 5.40 -1.69
C ARG A 95 -18.13 4.53 -2.66
N ASN A 96 -17.35 5.14 -3.54
CA ASN A 96 -16.46 4.39 -4.44
C ASN A 96 -15.36 3.70 -3.63
N GLY A 97 -14.72 4.43 -2.71
CA GLY A 97 -13.72 3.85 -1.80
C GLY A 97 -14.27 2.68 -0.99
N ILE A 98 -15.46 2.84 -0.40
CA ILE A 98 -16.15 1.75 0.33
C ILE A 98 -16.46 0.55 -0.58
N ALA A 99 -16.89 0.79 -1.82
CA ALA A 99 -17.15 -0.29 -2.78
C ALA A 99 -15.86 -1.04 -3.15
N VAL A 100 -14.74 -0.33 -3.35
CA VAL A 100 -13.42 -0.93 -3.58
C VAL A 100 -13.01 -1.82 -2.40
N LEU A 101 -13.20 -1.37 -1.16
CA LEU A 101 -12.94 -2.20 0.02
C LEU A 101 -13.86 -3.43 0.07
N GLY A 102 -15.15 -3.27 -0.24
CA GLY A 102 -16.09 -4.40 -0.32
C GLY A 102 -15.66 -5.46 -1.34
N ASN A 103 -15.27 -5.04 -2.54
CA ASN A 103 -14.75 -5.93 -3.57
C ASN A 103 -13.44 -6.60 -3.13
N THR A 104 -12.56 -5.86 -2.46
CA THR A 104 -11.30 -6.38 -1.90
C THR A 104 -11.56 -7.51 -0.91
N TYR A 105 -12.54 -7.34 -0.01
CA TYR A 105 -12.92 -8.39 0.93
C TYR A 105 -13.45 -9.64 0.24
N GLN A 106 -14.31 -9.47 -0.76
CA GLN A 106 -14.86 -10.59 -1.54
C GLN A 106 -13.76 -11.33 -2.31
N GLU A 107 -12.83 -10.59 -2.91
CA GLU A 107 -11.68 -11.17 -3.62
C GLU A 107 -10.81 -11.98 -2.67
N ILE A 108 -10.43 -11.40 -1.52
CA ILE A 108 -9.63 -12.10 -0.50
C ILE A 108 -10.33 -13.38 -0.02
N GLU A 109 -11.63 -13.31 0.30
CA GLU A 109 -12.39 -14.47 0.76
C GLU A 109 -12.44 -15.56 -0.33
N ALA A 110 -12.70 -15.19 -1.59
CA ALA A 110 -12.73 -16.12 -2.71
C ALA A 110 -11.37 -16.82 -2.91
N ARG A 111 -10.26 -16.07 -2.87
CA ARG A 111 -8.91 -16.65 -3.01
C ARG A 111 -8.56 -17.57 -1.84
N LYS A 112 -8.89 -17.19 -0.61
CA LYS A 112 -8.71 -18.06 0.55
C LYS A 112 -9.52 -19.36 0.45
N LEU A 113 -10.77 -19.30 -0.01
CA LEU A 113 -11.59 -20.49 -0.21
C LEU A 113 -11.02 -21.40 -1.30
N GLY A 114 -10.53 -20.83 -2.40
CA GLY A 114 -9.84 -21.56 -3.46
C GLY A 114 -8.60 -22.29 -2.93
N LEU A 115 -7.71 -21.58 -2.25
CA LEU A 115 -6.51 -22.14 -1.63
C LEU A 115 -6.86 -23.23 -0.61
N ARG A 116 -7.83 -22.98 0.27
CA ARG A 116 -8.30 -23.96 1.26
C ARG A 116 -8.81 -25.24 0.60
N ALA A 117 -9.53 -25.13 -0.52
CA ALA A 117 -10.06 -26.28 -1.25
C ALA A 117 -8.93 -27.13 -1.85
N VAL A 118 -7.87 -26.50 -2.37
CA VAL A 118 -6.70 -27.20 -2.94
C VAL A 118 -5.90 -27.91 -1.86
N LEU A 119 -5.66 -27.23 -0.73
CA LEU A 119 -5.01 -27.84 0.44
C LEU A 119 -5.83 -29.03 0.98
N ALA A 120 -7.15 -28.91 1.04
CA ALA A 120 -8.03 -30.01 1.49
C ALA A 120 -8.00 -31.23 0.55
N GLN A 121 -7.68 -31.04 -0.72
CA GLN A 121 -7.52 -32.10 -1.71
C GLN A 121 -6.11 -32.70 -1.73
N GLY A 122 -5.17 -32.16 -0.94
CA GLY A 122 -3.77 -32.58 -0.94
C GLY A 122 -3.04 -32.29 -2.26
N ARG A 123 -3.55 -31.34 -3.07
CA ARG A 123 -2.91 -30.92 -4.32
C ARG A 123 -1.85 -29.84 -4.04
N ALA A 124 -0.90 -29.70 -4.96
CA ALA A 124 0.11 -28.65 -4.88
C ALA A 124 -0.57 -27.27 -4.95
N PRO A 125 -0.32 -26.36 -3.98
CA PRO A 125 -1.06 -25.11 -3.86
C PRO A 125 -0.45 -23.93 -4.64
N GLU A 126 0.54 -24.15 -5.50
CA GLU A 126 1.37 -23.07 -6.09
C GLU A 126 0.52 -21.99 -6.78
N THR A 127 -0.36 -22.37 -7.71
CA THR A 127 -1.18 -21.41 -8.46
C THR A 127 -2.17 -20.66 -7.56
N GLU A 128 -2.85 -21.35 -6.66
CA GLU A 128 -3.82 -20.74 -5.75
C GLU A 128 -3.16 -19.91 -4.65
N LEU A 129 -1.92 -20.24 -4.28
CA LEU A 129 -1.08 -19.46 -3.37
C LEU A 129 -0.68 -18.15 -4.05
N ASP A 130 -0.21 -18.19 -5.29
CA ASP A 130 0.14 -17.00 -6.08
C ASP A 130 -1.07 -16.07 -6.24
N ASP A 131 -2.24 -16.63 -6.63
CA ASP A 131 -3.50 -15.89 -6.71
C ASP A 131 -3.90 -15.24 -5.38
N ALA A 132 -3.68 -15.93 -4.26
CA ALA A 132 -3.96 -15.40 -2.93
C ALA A 132 -2.95 -14.32 -2.51
N MET A 133 -1.66 -14.48 -2.85
CA MET A 133 -0.64 -13.46 -2.66
C MET A 133 -0.97 -12.19 -3.44
N ASP A 134 -1.42 -12.34 -4.69
CA ASP A 134 -1.87 -11.23 -5.53
C ASP A 134 -3.07 -10.49 -4.94
N ALA A 135 -4.04 -11.22 -4.38
CA ALA A 135 -5.17 -10.62 -3.69
C ALA A 135 -4.75 -9.89 -2.40
N ALA A 136 -3.75 -10.40 -1.67
CA ALA A 136 -3.20 -9.71 -0.51
C ALA A 136 -2.51 -8.39 -0.92
N ILE A 137 -1.73 -8.39 -2.01
CA ILE A 137 -1.10 -7.18 -2.58
C ILE A 137 -2.17 -6.17 -3.02
N ASN A 138 -3.22 -6.62 -3.71
CA ASN A 138 -4.39 -5.79 -4.07
C ASN A 138 -5.01 -5.15 -2.84
N GLY A 139 -5.19 -5.93 -1.77
CA GLY A 139 -5.81 -5.45 -0.54
C GLY A 139 -4.97 -4.44 0.21
N ILE A 140 -3.64 -4.60 0.25
CA ILE A 140 -2.73 -3.60 0.82
C ILE A 140 -2.78 -2.30 0.01
N ALA A 141 -2.80 -2.39 -1.32
CA ALA A 141 -2.92 -1.21 -2.19
C ALA A 141 -4.26 -0.47 -1.99
N ALA A 142 -5.37 -1.21 -1.87
CA ALA A 142 -6.67 -0.63 -1.56
C ALA A 142 -6.69 0.03 -0.17
N LEU A 143 -6.08 -0.63 0.83
CA LEU A 143 -5.94 -0.08 2.18
C LEU A 143 -5.11 1.22 2.19
N TYR A 144 -4.02 1.28 1.41
CA TYR A 144 -3.20 2.50 1.28
C TYR A 144 -4.03 3.68 0.77
N ILE A 145 -4.75 3.48 -0.33
CA ILE A 145 -5.63 4.50 -0.92
C ILE A 145 -6.71 4.94 0.07
N TRP A 146 -7.25 3.99 0.85
CA TRP A 146 -8.25 4.28 1.87
C TRP A 146 -7.69 5.11 3.03
N GLU A 147 -6.59 4.70 3.64
CA GLU A 147 -6.03 5.35 4.82
C GLU A 147 -5.46 6.74 4.50
N VAL A 148 -4.63 6.80 3.45
CA VAL A 148 -3.84 7.99 3.10
C VAL A 148 -4.68 8.97 2.28
N HIS A 149 -5.45 8.46 1.31
CA HIS A 149 -6.17 9.28 0.34
C HIS A 149 -7.70 9.24 0.50
N LYS A 150 -8.21 8.69 1.61
CA LYS A 150 -9.65 8.64 1.96
C LYS A 150 -10.52 8.00 0.87
N GLY A 151 -9.96 7.04 0.15
CA GLY A 151 -10.66 6.30 -0.91
C GLY A 151 -10.82 7.07 -2.22
N ALA A 152 -10.09 8.16 -2.43
CA ALA A 152 -10.06 8.89 -3.70
C ALA A 152 -9.65 7.99 -4.87
N LEU A 153 -10.09 8.35 -6.08
CA LEU A 153 -9.68 7.60 -7.27
C LEU A 153 -8.19 7.81 -7.55
N PRO A 154 -7.44 6.81 -8.02
CA PRO A 154 -6.02 6.96 -8.33
C PRO A 154 -5.69 8.17 -9.22
N ALA A 155 -6.56 8.48 -10.18
CA ALA A 155 -6.43 9.64 -11.06
C ALA A 155 -6.57 11.00 -10.36
N GLU A 156 -7.22 11.06 -9.19
CA GLU A 156 -7.47 12.28 -8.40
C GLU A 156 -6.38 12.56 -7.36
N ILE A 157 -5.60 11.53 -6.99
CA ILE A 157 -4.60 11.59 -5.91
C ILE A 157 -3.37 12.42 -6.32
N GLY A 158 -3.09 12.53 -7.61
CA GLY A 158 -1.91 13.21 -8.13
C GLY A 158 -0.62 12.42 -7.90
N ARG A 159 0.50 13.13 -7.73
CA ARG A 159 1.83 12.52 -7.63
C ARG A 159 2.20 12.15 -6.21
N VAL A 160 2.60 10.89 -6.03
CA VAL A 160 3.03 10.35 -4.75
C VAL A 160 4.46 9.82 -4.87
N ARG A 161 5.28 9.98 -3.83
CA ARG A 161 6.63 9.40 -3.83
C ARG A 161 6.56 7.93 -3.41
N SER A 162 7.23 7.04 -4.13
CA SER A 162 7.18 5.59 -3.86
C SER A 162 7.73 5.23 -2.47
N TRP A 163 8.71 5.97 -1.96
CA TRP A 163 9.22 5.77 -0.59
C TRP A 163 8.16 6.08 0.48
N SER A 164 7.23 7.02 0.22
CA SER A 164 6.12 7.29 1.14
C SER A 164 5.19 6.08 1.29
N VAL A 165 4.95 5.33 0.21
CA VAL A 165 4.21 4.06 0.26
C VAL A 165 4.98 3.04 1.11
N ARG A 166 6.28 2.91 0.88
CA ARG A 166 7.14 1.96 1.63
C ARG A 166 7.21 2.30 3.13
N ASP A 167 7.31 3.57 3.45
CA ASP A 167 7.33 4.06 4.84
C ASP A 167 5.99 3.86 5.52
N TRP A 168 4.88 4.12 4.83
CA TRP A 168 3.55 3.78 5.33
C TRP A 168 3.46 2.27 5.60
N MET A 169 3.92 1.42 4.68
CA MET A 169 3.93 -0.04 4.90
C MET A 169 4.78 -0.44 6.11
N LYS A 170 5.93 0.20 6.32
CA LYS A 170 6.78 0.00 7.49
C LYS A 170 6.08 0.41 8.78
N GLU A 171 5.44 1.57 8.80
CA GLU A 171 4.65 2.08 9.93
C GLU A 171 3.49 1.14 10.28
N LYS A 172 2.83 0.56 9.26
CA LYS A 172 1.73 -0.40 9.44
C LYS A 172 2.19 -1.84 9.67
N ASN A 173 3.49 -2.07 9.90
CA ASN A 173 4.09 -3.38 10.19
C ASN A 173 3.94 -4.43 9.07
N PHE A 174 3.87 -4.00 7.80
CA PHE A 174 4.00 -4.93 6.67
C PHE A 174 5.48 -5.24 6.42
N ARG A 175 5.85 -6.50 6.65
CA ARG A 175 7.21 -7.02 6.47
C ARG A 175 7.52 -7.14 4.97
N ALA A 176 8.71 -6.71 4.55
CA ALA A 176 9.10 -6.77 3.14
C ALA A 176 9.31 -8.21 2.66
N GLU A 177 9.85 -9.07 3.52
CA GLU A 177 10.19 -10.48 3.25
C GLU A 177 9.11 -11.43 3.76
N ALA A 178 7.84 -11.03 3.65
CA ALA A 178 6.74 -11.87 4.12
C ALA A 178 6.58 -13.16 3.28
N PHE A 179 7.01 -13.11 2.03
CA PHE A 179 6.91 -14.18 1.04
C PHE A 179 8.29 -14.56 0.51
N PRO A 180 8.58 -15.85 0.25
CA PRO A 180 9.84 -16.27 -0.35
C PRO A 180 10.05 -15.64 -1.72
N GLY A 181 11.22 -15.05 -1.96
CA GLY A 181 11.60 -14.53 -3.28
C GLY A 181 10.84 -13.29 -3.76
N LEU A 182 9.96 -12.70 -2.93
CA LEU A 182 9.13 -11.55 -3.29
C LEU A 182 9.29 -10.39 -2.31
N HIS A 183 9.58 -9.21 -2.84
CA HIS A 183 9.67 -7.98 -2.05
C HIS A 183 8.30 -7.29 -1.98
N LEU A 184 7.53 -7.59 -0.94
CA LEU A 184 6.14 -7.18 -0.79
C LEU A 184 5.93 -5.67 -0.97
N ARG A 185 6.88 -4.86 -0.50
CA ARG A 185 6.79 -3.39 -0.59
C ARG A 185 6.88 -2.89 -2.03
N ASP A 186 7.70 -3.53 -2.86
CA ASP A 186 7.87 -3.14 -4.25
C ASP A 186 6.69 -3.60 -5.10
N GLU A 187 6.17 -4.80 -4.85
CA GLU A 187 4.97 -5.30 -5.51
C GLU A 187 3.74 -4.43 -5.23
N VAL A 188 3.58 -3.93 -4.01
CA VAL A 188 2.50 -2.99 -3.68
C VAL A 188 2.68 -1.66 -4.42
N VAL A 189 3.91 -1.17 -4.54
CA VAL A 189 4.21 0.04 -5.32
C VAL A 189 3.87 -0.15 -6.79
N GLU A 190 4.24 -1.30 -7.39
CA GLU A 190 3.86 -1.61 -8.77
C GLU A 190 2.34 -1.76 -8.92
N ARG A 191 1.66 -2.41 -7.95
CA ARG A 191 0.20 -2.54 -7.97
C ARG A 191 -0.50 -1.19 -7.95
N LEU A 192 -0.02 -0.26 -7.15
CA LEU A 192 -0.54 1.12 -7.12
C LEU A 192 -0.32 1.84 -8.46
N ARG A 193 0.81 1.59 -9.15
CA ARG A 193 1.01 2.10 -10.52
C ARG A 193 0.02 1.51 -11.50
N LEU A 194 -0.27 0.20 -11.41
CA LEU A 194 -1.27 -0.47 -12.25
C LEU A 194 -2.68 0.10 -12.02
N TYR A 195 -3.00 0.51 -10.80
CA TYR A 195 -4.24 1.23 -10.49
C TYR A 195 -4.30 2.65 -11.08
N GLY A 196 -3.19 3.16 -11.63
CA GLY A 196 -3.11 4.47 -12.24
C GLY A 196 -2.58 5.58 -11.32
N LEU A 197 -1.99 5.24 -10.16
CA LEU A 197 -1.36 6.22 -9.28
C LEU A 197 -0.02 6.69 -9.86
N GLU A 198 0.18 8.00 -9.97
CA GLU A 198 1.46 8.56 -10.44
C GLU A 198 2.54 8.49 -9.35
N LEU A 199 3.29 7.39 -9.33
CA LEU A 199 4.38 7.18 -8.37
C LEU A 199 5.74 7.64 -8.89
N THR A 200 6.49 8.39 -8.07
CA THR A 200 7.86 8.84 -8.35
C THR A 200 8.89 8.16 -7.45
N PRO A 201 10.04 7.69 -7.96
CA PRO A 201 10.45 7.74 -9.36
C PRO A 201 9.61 6.82 -10.23
N ARG A 202 9.52 7.17 -11.52
CA ARG A 202 8.94 6.28 -12.53
C ARG A 202 9.82 5.03 -12.63
N PRO A 203 9.22 3.85 -12.90
CA PRO A 203 10.00 2.64 -13.05
C PRO A 203 11.01 2.84 -14.19
N LEU A 204 12.19 2.23 -14.03
CA LEU A 204 13.22 2.28 -15.06
C LEU A 204 12.68 1.51 -16.27
N THR A 205 12.31 2.23 -17.32
CA THR A 205 11.75 1.63 -18.55
C THR A 205 12.82 0.98 -19.41
N HIS A 206 14.07 1.40 -19.26
CA HIS A 206 15.22 0.89 -19.98
C HIS A 206 16.30 0.53 -18.97
N THR A 207 16.97 -0.59 -19.21
CA THR A 207 18.25 -0.83 -18.56
C THR A 207 19.23 0.29 -18.94
N ALA A 208 20.20 0.60 -18.08
CA ALA A 208 21.18 1.64 -18.40
C ALA A 208 21.86 1.40 -19.76
N TRP A 209 22.13 0.14 -20.10
CA TRP A 209 22.68 -0.24 -21.40
C TRP A 209 21.71 0.01 -22.56
N GLU A 210 20.43 -0.34 -22.45
CA GLU A 210 19.41 -0.01 -23.46
C GLU A 210 19.24 1.50 -23.62
N TYR A 211 19.26 2.25 -22.52
CA TYR A 211 19.14 3.71 -22.54
C TYR A 211 20.35 4.37 -23.26
N TYR A 212 21.57 3.90 -23.01
CA TYR A 212 22.78 4.43 -23.66
C TYR A 212 23.04 3.88 -25.05
N SER A 213 22.45 2.74 -25.42
CA SER A 213 22.54 2.15 -26.78
C SER A 213 21.43 2.63 -27.70
N MET A 214 20.32 3.14 -27.17
CA MET A 214 19.37 3.92 -27.95
C MET A 214 20.11 5.13 -28.52
N GLN A 215 20.15 5.21 -29.86
CA GLN A 215 20.52 6.43 -30.55
C GLN A 215 19.41 7.45 -30.30
N TYR A 216 19.47 8.12 -29.14
CA TYR A 216 18.53 9.14 -28.74
C TYR A 216 18.58 10.28 -29.76
N ASP A 217 17.56 10.35 -30.62
CA ASP A 217 17.41 11.46 -31.54
C ASP A 217 16.96 12.70 -30.78
N ARG A 218 17.94 13.48 -30.34
CA ARG A 218 17.75 14.74 -29.62
C ARG A 218 16.90 15.75 -30.39
N HIS A 219 16.72 15.58 -31.71
CA HIS A 219 15.88 16.46 -32.53
C HIS A 219 14.41 16.04 -32.57
N ALA A 220 14.08 14.80 -32.20
CA ALA A 220 12.72 14.27 -32.17
C ALA A 220 12.04 14.40 -30.79
N ASP A 221 12.80 14.67 -29.72
CA ASP A 221 12.25 14.86 -28.38
C ASP A 221 11.63 16.26 -28.21
N GLU A 222 10.29 16.31 -28.14
CA GLU A 222 9.51 17.52 -27.88
C GLU A 222 9.84 18.19 -26.53
N GLN A 223 10.27 17.41 -25.54
CA GLN A 223 10.65 17.87 -24.20
C GLN A 223 12.17 18.08 -24.06
N GLY A 224 12.94 17.67 -25.08
CA GLY A 224 14.37 17.87 -25.16
C GLY A 224 14.75 19.36 -25.21
N PRO A 225 15.96 19.72 -24.77
CA PRO A 225 16.42 21.12 -24.70
C PRO A 225 16.42 21.83 -26.07
N LEU A 226 16.42 21.09 -27.18
CA LEU A 226 16.37 21.60 -28.55
C LEU A 226 14.94 21.63 -29.15
N GLY A 227 14.00 20.87 -28.59
CA GLY A 227 12.59 20.77 -29.04
C GLY A 227 11.75 22.00 -28.71
N ARG A 228 12.20 22.85 -27.77
CA ARG A 228 11.60 24.15 -27.47
C ARG A 228 11.90 25.19 -28.55
N ARG A 229 11.57 24.89 -29.81
CA ARG A 229 11.49 25.94 -30.83
C ARG A 229 10.30 26.81 -30.45
N ARG A 230 10.59 27.98 -29.84
CA ARG A 230 9.60 29.03 -29.60
C ARG A 230 8.82 29.21 -30.89
N VAL A 231 7.56 28.75 -30.93
CA VAL A 231 6.64 29.11 -32.00
C VAL A 231 6.66 30.63 -32.02
N LYS A 232 7.16 31.22 -33.10
CA LYS A 232 7.10 32.67 -33.28
C LYS A 232 5.63 33.02 -33.25
N LYS A 233 5.18 33.54 -32.10
CA LYS A 233 3.87 34.16 -31.95
C LYS A 233 3.82 35.22 -33.05
N GLU A 234 2.99 35.00 -34.06
CA GLU A 234 2.81 35.95 -35.15
C GLU A 234 2.44 37.29 -34.53
N LYS A 235 3.32 38.27 -34.70
CA LYS A 235 3.02 39.65 -34.33
C LYS A 235 1.89 40.09 -35.27
N PRO A 236 0.73 40.55 -34.76
CA PRO A 236 -0.24 41.19 -35.62
C PRO A 236 0.42 42.43 -36.25
N GLU A 237 0.42 42.47 -37.58
CA GLU A 237 0.85 43.63 -38.35
C GLU A 237 -0.07 44.80 -38.03
N GLY A 238 0.47 45.87 -37.44
CA GLY A 238 -0.38 46.99 -37.05
C GLY A 238 0.34 48.15 -36.40
N LYS A 239 1.01 48.96 -37.24
CA LYS A 239 1.41 50.37 -37.04
C LYS A 239 2.48 50.67 -35.99
N GLY A 240 3.53 51.34 -36.47
CA GLY A 240 4.70 51.70 -35.71
C GLY A 240 4.61 53.04 -34.99
N GLY A 241 5.71 53.30 -34.26
CA GLY A 241 6.14 54.61 -33.80
C GLY A 241 5.61 54.98 -32.42
N PHE A 242 6.44 54.84 -31.39
CA PHE A 242 7.18 55.97 -30.81
C PHE A 242 7.96 55.51 -29.58
N PHE A 243 9.29 55.69 -29.62
CA PHE A 243 10.09 55.85 -28.40
C PHE A 243 9.65 57.15 -27.72
N GLY A 244 9.30 57.10 -26.43
CA GLY A 244 8.90 58.28 -25.68
C GLY A 244 8.82 58.01 -24.18
N PHE A 245 9.86 58.46 -23.47
CA PHE A 245 9.93 58.53 -22.02
C PHE A 245 8.75 59.29 -21.39
N GLY A 246 8.15 58.70 -20.34
CA GLY A 246 7.66 59.38 -19.14
C GLY A 246 6.30 60.10 -19.20
N ARG A 247 5.32 59.61 -18.43
CA ARG A 247 4.86 60.24 -17.16
C ARG A 247 3.72 59.44 -16.50
N LYS A 248 3.80 59.36 -15.17
CA LYS A 248 2.76 58.97 -14.23
C LYS A 248 1.44 59.72 -14.46
N LYS A 249 0.30 59.03 -14.27
CA LYS A 249 -0.75 59.47 -13.35
C LYS A 249 -1.63 58.28 -12.94
N ASP A 250 -1.79 58.19 -11.63
CA ASP A 250 -2.60 57.25 -10.85
C ASP A 250 -4.11 57.45 -11.10
N GLU A 251 -4.89 56.36 -11.04
CA GLU A 251 -6.00 56.15 -10.07
C GLU A 251 -6.92 54.98 -10.47
N GLU A 252 -7.07 54.07 -9.50
CA GLU A 252 -8.26 53.26 -9.14
C GLU A 252 -8.76 52.12 -10.05
N ALA A 253 -8.43 50.88 -9.65
CA ALA A 253 -9.38 49.77 -9.57
C ALA A 253 -8.98 48.83 -8.42
N GLU A 254 -9.97 48.46 -7.61
CA GLU A 254 -9.88 47.84 -6.29
C GLU A 254 -9.38 46.38 -6.27
N ALA A 255 -8.93 46.01 -5.07
CA ALA A 255 -8.37 44.74 -4.64
C ALA A 255 -9.39 43.58 -4.62
N GLY A 256 -8.87 42.36 -4.81
CA GLY A 256 -9.59 41.11 -4.61
C GLY A 256 -8.68 39.88 -4.69
N GLU A 257 -8.12 39.52 -3.54
CA GLU A 257 -7.55 38.22 -3.11
C GLU A 257 -6.27 37.67 -3.77
N GLU A 258 -5.19 37.83 -3.01
CA GLU A 258 -3.90 37.16 -3.13
C GLU A 258 -4.00 35.68 -2.72
N ALA A 259 -3.67 34.79 -3.63
CA ALA A 259 -3.32 33.41 -3.32
C ALA A 259 -1.94 33.39 -2.64
N GLN A 260 -1.92 33.12 -1.33
CA GLN A 260 -0.69 32.85 -0.60
C GLN A 260 -0.05 31.55 -1.12
N LEU A 261 0.98 31.69 -1.94
CA LEU A 261 2.02 30.68 -2.09
C LEU A 261 2.86 30.70 -0.81
N THR A 262 2.72 29.69 0.04
CA THR A 262 3.66 29.45 1.13
C THR A 262 4.86 28.69 0.58
N ASP A 263 6.03 29.32 0.68
CA ASP A 263 7.31 28.91 0.14
C ASP A 263 7.80 27.57 0.73
N ALA A 264 8.46 26.78 -0.12
CA ALA A 264 9.05 25.48 0.21
C ALA A 264 10.29 25.55 1.13
N ASP A 265 10.69 26.76 1.53
CA ASP A 265 11.89 27.00 2.33
C ASP A 265 11.66 26.84 3.85
N ASP A 266 10.40 26.88 4.31
CA ASP A 266 10.07 26.78 5.75
C ASP A 266 10.19 25.35 6.31
N TYR A 267 10.17 24.32 5.45
CA TYR A 267 10.34 22.92 5.87
C TYR A 267 11.80 22.47 5.95
N ALA A 268 12.73 23.18 5.30
CA ALA A 268 14.16 22.86 5.38
C ALA A 268 14.75 23.17 6.77
N GLN A 269 14.21 24.18 7.46
CA GLN A 269 14.65 24.53 8.83
C GLN A 269 14.19 23.53 9.89
N TYR A 270 13.08 22.81 9.67
CA TYR A 270 12.59 21.78 10.61
C TYR A 270 13.37 20.45 10.53
N GLU A 271 14.12 20.20 9.44
CA GLU A 271 14.90 18.98 9.23
C GLU A 271 16.29 19.03 9.91
N GLU A 272 16.84 20.21 10.21
CA GLU A 272 18.17 20.33 10.80
C GLU A 272 18.16 20.09 12.33
N ASP A 273 17.07 20.43 13.01
CA ASP A 273 16.96 20.34 14.48
C ASP A 273 16.64 18.91 15.00
N ASN A 274 16.27 17.96 14.14
CA ASN A 274 15.90 16.58 14.54
C ASN A 274 16.88 15.49 14.10
N ARG A 275 18.12 15.86 13.71
CA ARG A 275 19.18 14.87 13.45
C ARG A 275 19.72 14.31 14.76
N PHE A 276 19.17 13.18 15.21
CA PHE A 276 19.80 12.37 16.26
C PHE A 276 21.10 11.75 15.72
N PRO A 277 22.24 11.84 16.44
CA PRO A 277 23.50 11.28 16.02
C PRO A 277 23.63 9.85 16.58
N ASP A 278 23.29 8.85 15.80
CA ASP A 278 23.75 7.47 16.02
C ASP A 278 23.53 6.68 14.73
N GLU A 279 24.46 6.81 13.78
CA GLU A 279 24.74 5.81 12.72
C GLU A 279 25.98 6.22 11.88
N ALA A 280 27.00 6.82 12.51
CA ALA A 280 28.24 7.21 11.84
C ALA A 280 29.40 6.20 11.98
N GLU A 281 29.18 5.03 12.58
CA GLU A 281 30.22 4.01 12.77
C GLU A 281 29.77 2.62 12.29
N ALA A 282 29.58 2.47 10.98
CA ALA A 282 29.49 1.14 10.36
C ALA A 282 29.90 1.15 8.88
N TYR A 283 31.00 1.83 8.53
CA TYR A 283 31.68 1.54 7.27
C TYR A 283 33.17 1.92 7.33
N ALA A 284 33.96 1.06 7.98
CA ALA A 284 35.41 1.01 7.76
C ALA A 284 35.70 -0.20 6.85
N PRO A 285 36.33 -0.02 5.68
CA PRO A 285 36.75 -1.15 4.85
C PRO A 285 38.06 -1.72 5.42
N GLU A 286 38.00 -2.87 6.09
CA GLU A 286 39.21 -3.62 6.45
C GLU A 286 39.73 -4.43 5.26
N VAL A 287 41.03 -4.22 5.01
CA VAL A 287 41.84 -4.71 3.90
C VAL A 287 42.15 -6.20 4.09
N ALA A 288 41.96 -7.00 3.04
CA ALA A 288 42.30 -8.42 3.00
C ALA A 288 43.83 -8.65 3.11
N PRO A 289 44.31 -9.61 3.95
CA PRO A 289 45.71 -10.03 3.89
C PRO A 289 45.95 -11.06 2.78
N ALA A 290 47.14 -10.95 2.18
CA ALA A 290 47.62 -11.66 1.01
C ALA A 290 47.92 -13.16 1.24
N ASP A 291 47.84 -13.92 0.15
CA ASP A 291 48.28 -15.31 -0.04
C ASP A 291 49.73 -15.59 0.42
N PRO A 292 50.02 -16.82 0.87
CA PRO A 292 51.31 -17.46 0.66
C PRO A 292 51.23 -18.59 -0.39
N GLU A 293 52.19 -18.57 -1.32
CA GLU A 293 52.47 -19.53 -2.40
C GLU A 293 52.79 -20.98 -1.91
N PRO A 294 52.78 -21.99 -2.81
CA PRO A 294 52.74 -23.41 -2.45
C PRO A 294 54.13 -24.07 -2.30
N GLU A 295 54.25 -25.06 -1.42
CA GLU A 295 55.40 -25.99 -1.39
C GLU A 295 55.02 -27.39 -1.87
N GLU A 296 55.90 -27.98 -2.69
CA GLU A 296 55.74 -29.24 -3.42
C GLU A 296 56.53 -30.42 -2.78
N VAL A 297 55.90 -31.61 -2.80
CA VAL A 297 56.47 -32.98 -3.02
C VAL A 297 57.22 -33.62 -1.80
N TYR A 298 56.98 -34.87 -1.37
CA TYR A 298 57.26 -36.18 -2.01
C TYR A 298 56.37 -37.36 -1.54
N ASP A 299 56.17 -38.31 -2.47
CA ASP A 299 55.64 -39.68 -2.37
C ASP A 299 56.29 -40.58 -1.31
N THR A 300 55.50 -41.52 -0.75
CA THR A 300 55.94 -42.94 -0.65
C THR A 300 54.76 -43.92 -0.47
N GLU A 301 54.80 -44.98 -1.28
CA GLU A 301 53.86 -46.11 -1.38
C GLU A 301 53.86 -47.09 -0.19
N ALA A 302 52.79 -47.90 -0.11
CA ALA A 302 52.66 -49.32 0.33
C ALA A 302 51.41 -49.49 1.22
N GLY A 303 50.47 -50.41 1.04
CA GLY A 303 50.31 -51.59 0.18
C GLY A 303 49.26 -52.53 0.83
N ALA A 304 48.71 -53.45 0.02
CA ALA A 304 47.87 -54.63 0.36
C ALA A 304 46.37 -54.37 0.64
N ASP A 305 45.42 -54.77 -0.23
CA ASP A 305 44.90 -56.15 -0.54
C ASP A 305 44.06 -56.67 0.66
N GLU A 306 42.85 -57.26 0.59
CA GLU A 306 42.16 -58.21 -0.30
C GLU A 306 40.63 -58.06 -0.07
N ASP A 307 39.78 -58.00 -1.09
CA ASP A 307 38.96 -59.09 -1.67
C ASP A 307 38.25 -60.04 -0.68
N PHE A 308 36.91 -60.07 -0.72
CA PHE A 308 36.16 -61.33 -0.87
C PHE A 308 34.72 -61.10 -1.36
N ASP A 309 34.44 -61.71 -2.51
CA ASP A 309 33.17 -61.87 -3.21
C ASP A 309 32.42 -63.12 -2.69
N GLU A 310 31.27 -63.41 -3.31
CA GLU A 310 30.54 -64.68 -3.38
C GLU A 310 29.24 -64.89 -2.55
N THR A 311 28.14 -64.53 -3.23
CA THR A 311 27.09 -65.43 -3.80
C THR A 311 26.19 -66.33 -2.93
N ALA A 312 25.05 -66.63 -3.57
CA ALA A 312 24.11 -67.76 -3.42
C ALA A 312 22.94 -67.49 -2.46
N ASP A 313 21.67 -67.47 -2.84
CA ASP A 313 20.80 -68.27 -3.74
C ASP A 313 19.73 -68.97 -2.87
N GLU A 314 18.56 -69.17 -3.48
CA GLU A 314 17.46 -70.07 -3.07
C GLU A 314 16.60 -69.68 -1.85
N ALA A 315 15.32 -70.03 -1.71
CA ALA A 315 14.21 -70.47 -2.56
C ALA A 315 13.09 -70.89 -1.57
N LEU A 316 11.81 -70.64 -1.91
CA LEU A 316 10.61 -71.43 -1.48
C LEU A 316 10.22 -71.37 0.03
N ASP A 317 8.99 -71.47 0.52
CA ASP A 317 7.71 -72.13 0.15
C ASP A 317 6.53 -71.39 0.86
N GLU A 318 5.34 -71.26 0.26
CA GLU A 318 4.06 -71.97 0.58
C GLU A 318 3.67 -72.01 2.08
N GLU A 319 2.54 -71.39 2.50
CA GLU A 319 1.21 -71.99 2.78
C GLU A 319 0.50 -70.96 3.72
N ASP A 320 -0.80 -70.84 3.95
CA ASP A 320 -2.07 -71.39 3.47
C ASP A 320 -3.19 -70.67 4.29
N GLY A 321 -4.29 -70.29 3.63
CA GLY A 321 -5.65 -70.25 4.23
C GLY A 321 -6.12 -69.11 5.17
N PRO A 322 -7.44 -69.02 5.47
CA PRO A 322 -8.32 -68.07 4.75
C PRO A 322 -9.38 -67.31 5.63
N HIS A 323 -10.16 -66.44 4.95
CA HIS A 323 -11.53 -65.94 5.25
C HIS A 323 -11.82 -65.18 6.57
N ASP A 324 -12.37 -63.97 6.47
CA ASP A 324 -13.81 -63.78 6.76
C ASP A 324 -14.35 -62.41 6.27
N GLU A 325 -15.52 -62.47 5.65
CA GLU A 325 -16.39 -61.34 5.34
C GLU A 325 -17.02 -60.80 6.64
N THR A 326 -17.23 -59.48 6.74
CA THR A 326 -18.47 -58.92 7.34
C THR A 326 -18.49 -57.39 7.25
N ASP A 327 -19.35 -56.89 6.37
CA ASP A 327 -19.96 -55.56 6.41
C ASP A 327 -21.19 -55.65 7.35
N PRO A 328 -21.50 -54.65 8.21
CA PRO A 328 -22.70 -53.81 7.97
C PRO A 328 -22.70 -52.44 8.73
N PRO A 329 -23.82 -51.68 8.79
CA PRO A 329 -24.63 -51.14 7.70
C PRO A 329 -24.83 -49.61 7.82
N ARG A 330 -25.27 -49.00 6.71
CA ARG A 330 -25.86 -47.65 6.66
C ARG A 330 -27.19 -47.59 7.42
N THR A 331 -27.38 -46.53 8.20
CA THR A 331 -28.69 -46.06 8.68
C THR A 331 -28.92 -44.61 8.27
N ASN A 332 -30.21 -44.32 8.06
CA ASN A 332 -30.82 -43.15 7.41
C ASN A 332 -30.51 -41.79 8.03
#